data_AF-A0A923LDM7-F1
#
_entry.id   AF-A0A923LDM7-F1
#
_cell.length_a   1.000
_cell.length_b   1.000
_cell.length_c   1.000
_cell.angle_alpha   90.00
_cell.angle_beta   90.00
_cell.angle_gamma   90.00
#
_symmetry.space_group_name_H-M   'P 1'
#
loop_
_entity.id
_entity.type
_entity.pdbx_description
1 polymer ?
#
loop_
_entity_poly.entity_id
_entity_poly.type
_entity_poly.pdbx_seq_one_letter_code
_entity_poly.pdbx_strand_id
1 'polypeptide(L)'
;MKTKQILVCDPDENYLLHFLNYVNQKKNPLFAARGFRSREELAASREAGEGQSVILLSELLEHELEESFSGKNVILLVEEPWQEKQEKAVYKYQSGRKLLSQLLSLCAEEAEEEKQVALRPERMKCIAVYSPVGRCGKTDFAVTLGKELSRKKRTLYLNLEACSGFEVLYGDSEQTLSELLYYLNQGKGAFPVKLESVIQRMGNLEYIPPFRVPGELCRIPGEEWKKLLDTLERESRYEILILDPDCAMDGLPELLERCEAVYMPVKEDERAKAKIRQYEETLEALGLEQVREREERFCFKSYEELETAARNCAGRWCGE
;
A
#
# COMPACT_ATOMS: atom_id res chain seq x y z
N MET A 1 6.46 8.98 -17.13
CA MET A 1 7.19 9.42 -15.92
C MET A 1 8.63 8.95 -16.02
N LYS A 2 9.59 9.73 -15.54
CA LYS A 2 10.97 9.28 -15.35
C LYS A 2 11.06 8.52 -14.03
N THR A 3 11.72 7.37 -14.02
CA THR A 3 11.99 6.59 -12.82
C THR A 3 12.94 7.38 -11.91
N LYS A 4 12.55 7.63 -10.65
CA LYS A 4 13.42 8.30 -9.67
C LYS A 4 14.64 7.41 -9.39
N GLN A 5 15.83 8.01 -9.37
CA GLN A 5 17.07 7.28 -9.09
C GLN A 5 17.44 7.42 -7.61
N ILE A 6 17.71 6.31 -6.94
CA ILE A 6 18.29 6.27 -5.59
C ILE A 6 19.78 6.02 -5.76
N LEU A 7 20.60 7.05 -5.52
CA LEU A 7 22.05 6.98 -5.64
C LEU A 7 22.63 6.71 -4.25
N VAL A 8 23.21 5.54 -4.04
CA VAL A 8 23.78 5.14 -2.75
C VAL A 8 25.29 5.26 -2.81
N CYS A 9 25.86 6.07 -1.93
CA CYS A 9 27.30 6.28 -1.81
C CYS A 9 27.77 5.77 -0.46
N ASP A 10 28.38 4.58 -0.46
CA ASP A 10 28.87 3.91 0.74
C ASP A 10 30.18 3.18 0.41
N PRO A 11 31.23 3.32 1.24
CA PRO A 11 32.49 2.61 1.01
C PRO A 11 32.37 1.08 1.18
N ASP A 12 31.34 0.59 1.87
CA ASP A 12 31.09 -0.85 2.04
C ASP A 12 30.40 -1.45 0.80
N GLU A 13 31.20 -2.16 0.00
CA GLU A 13 30.74 -2.84 -1.21
C GLU A 13 29.69 -3.93 -0.93
N ASN A 14 29.77 -4.63 0.19
CA ASN A 14 28.79 -5.66 0.53
C ASN A 14 27.43 -5.02 0.84
N TYR A 15 27.44 -3.91 1.58
CA TYR A 15 26.22 -3.16 1.86
C TYR A 15 25.57 -2.65 0.57
N LEU A 16 26.34 -1.99 -0.30
CA LEU A 16 25.85 -1.52 -1.60
C LEU A 16 25.22 -2.66 -2.40
N LEU A 17 25.93 -3.77 -2.56
CA LEU A 17 25.44 -4.91 -3.34
C LEU A 17 24.11 -5.45 -2.78
N HIS A 18 23.99 -5.60 -1.46
CA HIS A 18 22.74 -6.06 -0.84
C HIS A 18 21.59 -5.07 -1.03
N PHE A 19 21.83 -3.77 -0.83
CA PHE A 19 20.81 -2.74 -1.00
C PHE A 19 20.33 -2.63 -2.46
N LEU A 20 21.27 -2.61 -3.42
CA LEU A 20 20.96 -2.54 -4.84
C LEU A 20 20.16 -3.76 -5.31
N ASN A 21 20.57 -4.96 -4.87
CA ASN A 21 19.83 -6.18 -5.17
C ASN A 21 18.40 -6.10 -4.60
N TYR A 22 18.24 -5.64 -3.36
CA TYR A 22 16.94 -5.53 -2.73
C TYR A 22 16.01 -4.55 -3.47
N VAL A 23 16.49 -3.35 -3.83
CA VAL A 23 15.66 -2.33 -4.49
C VAL A 23 15.35 -2.73 -5.93
N ASN A 24 16.36 -3.16 -6.70
CA ASN A 24 16.21 -3.41 -8.13
C ASN A 24 15.48 -4.74 -8.43
N GLN A 25 15.53 -5.73 -7.54
CA GLN A 25 14.74 -6.97 -7.70
C GLN A 25 13.23 -6.71 -7.73
N LYS A 26 12.76 -5.63 -7.07
CA LYS A 26 11.32 -5.32 -6.99
C LYS A 26 10.69 -4.89 -8.32
N LYS A 27 11.50 -4.57 -9.35
CA LYS A 27 11.04 -4.09 -10.67
C LYS A 27 9.97 -2.99 -10.56
N ASN A 28 10.13 -2.08 -9.59
CA ASN A 28 9.20 -0.99 -9.37
C ASN A 28 9.40 0.08 -10.47
N PRO A 29 8.37 0.49 -11.22
CA PRO A 29 8.54 1.51 -12.26
C PRO A 29 8.92 2.88 -11.72
N LEU A 30 8.66 3.14 -10.43
CA LEU A 30 8.87 4.44 -9.81
C LEU A 30 10.31 4.67 -9.35
N PHE A 31 11.07 3.61 -9.02
CA PHE A 31 12.42 3.74 -8.45
C PHE A 31 13.41 2.72 -9.00
N ALA A 32 14.66 3.13 -9.17
CA ALA A 32 15.80 2.26 -9.37
C ALA A 32 16.97 2.74 -8.51
N ALA A 33 17.82 1.83 -8.07
CA ALA A 33 18.99 2.17 -7.26
C ALA A 33 20.31 1.94 -8.01
N ARG A 34 21.30 2.81 -7.74
CA ARG A 34 22.69 2.70 -8.21
C ARG A 34 23.66 2.97 -7.07
N GLY A 35 24.77 2.26 -7.05
CA GLY A 35 25.77 2.34 -5.99
C GLY A 35 27.07 2.97 -6.47
N PHE A 36 27.72 3.71 -5.58
CA PHE A 36 28.99 4.39 -5.77
C PHE A 36 29.85 4.16 -4.54
N ARG A 37 31.15 3.91 -4.73
CA ARG A 37 32.07 3.64 -3.62
C ARG A 37 32.71 4.91 -3.07
N SER A 38 32.70 5.98 -3.86
CA SER A 38 33.28 7.26 -3.47
C SER A 38 32.47 8.45 -3.99
N ARG A 39 32.72 9.61 -3.40
CA ARG A 39 32.08 10.88 -3.78
C ARG A 39 32.46 11.31 -5.19
N GLU A 40 33.68 11.03 -5.62
CA GLU A 40 34.17 11.33 -6.97
C GLU A 40 33.42 10.52 -8.01
N GLU A 41 33.18 9.22 -7.76
CA GLU A 41 32.38 8.36 -8.63
C GLU A 41 30.93 8.87 -8.73
N LEU A 42 30.34 9.24 -7.59
CA LEU A 42 28.98 9.81 -7.54
C LEU A 42 28.91 11.16 -8.27
N ALA A 43 29.86 12.08 -8.02
CA ALA A 43 29.89 13.40 -8.63
C ALA A 43 30.17 13.37 -10.14
N ALA A 44 30.97 12.41 -10.61
CA ALA A 44 31.21 12.17 -12.03
C ALA A 44 30.02 11.51 -12.74
N SER A 45 29.05 10.96 -11.99
CA SER A 45 27.86 10.34 -12.56
C SER A 45 26.93 11.38 -13.17
N ARG A 46 26.33 11.05 -14.33
CA ARG A 46 25.34 11.92 -14.99
C ARG A 46 24.07 12.06 -14.16
N GLU A 47 23.73 11.05 -13.37
CA GLU A 47 22.53 11.01 -12.52
C GLU A 47 22.61 11.97 -11.32
N ALA A 48 23.82 12.28 -10.83
CA ALA A 48 23.99 13.22 -9.73
C ALA A 48 23.63 14.67 -10.11
N GLY A 49 23.50 14.98 -11.40
CA GLY A 49 23.01 16.27 -11.93
C GLY A 49 21.55 16.26 -12.37
N GLU A 50 20.87 15.12 -12.37
CA GLU A 50 19.44 15.04 -12.70
C GLU A 50 18.61 15.41 -11.47
N GLY A 51 17.77 16.45 -11.58
CA GLY A 51 16.96 17.00 -10.48
C GLY A 51 15.88 16.08 -9.88
N GLN A 52 15.92 14.77 -10.15
CA GLN A 52 14.98 13.76 -9.63
C GLN A 52 15.68 12.60 -8.90
N SER A 53 16.95 12.77 -8.55
CA SER A 53 17.75 11.78 -7.82
C SER A 53 17.76 12.02 -6.32
N VAL A 54 17.66 10.95 -5.53
CA VAL A 54 17.80 10.95 -4.07
C VAL A 54 19.15 10.33 -3.74
N ILE A 55 19.95 11.02 -2.93
CA ILE A 55 21.31 10.58 -2.59
C ILE A 55 21.30 10.02 -1.17
N LEU A 56 21.67 8.75 -1.02
CA LEU A 56 21.96 8.13 0.27
C LEU A 56 23.46 8.19 0.49
N LEU A 57 23.90 8.89 1.52
CA LEU A 57 25.33 9.09 1.79
C LEU A 57 25.68 8.47 3.14
N SER A 58 26.68 7.58 3.17
CA SER A 58 27.26 7.10 4.42
C SER A 58 27.76 8.26 5.28
N GLU A 59 27.48 8.24 6.58
CA GLU A 59 27.97 9.26 7.54
C GLU A 59 29.50 9.36 7.57
N LEU A 60 30.21 8.28 7.22
CA LEU A 60 31.68 8.27 7.05
C LEU A 60 32.15 9.24 5.98
N LEU A 61 31.26 9.56 5.04
CA LEU A 61 31.48 10.48 3.96
C LEU A 61 30.80 11.83 4.25
N GLU A 62 30.35 12.17 5.47
CA GLU A 62 29.60 13.42 5.71
C GLU A 62 30.49 14.68 5.68
N HIS A 63 31.69 14.61 6.25
CA HIS A 63 32.55 15.78 6.56
C HIS A 63 33.00 16.65 5.37
N GLU A 64 32.75 16.24 4.12
CA GLU A 64 33.19 16.94 2.92
C GLU A 64 31.99 17.48 2.08
N LEU A 65 30.79 17.59 2.66
CA LEU A 65 29.51 17.83 1.95
C LEU A 65 29.34 19.22 1.30
N GLU A 66 30.18 20.20 1.63
CA GLU A 66 29.77 21.61 1.63
C GLU A 66 29.54 22.28 0.26
N GLU A 67 29.98 21.71 -0.88
CA GLU A 67 29.78 22.35 -2.20
C GLU A 67 29.12 21.47 -3.28
N SER A 68 29.48 20.19 -3.40
CA SER A 68 29.07 19.33 -4.54
C SER A 68 27.61 18.85 -4.54
N PHE A 69 26.90 18.98 -3.42
CA PHE A 69 25.55 18.45 -3.22
C PHE A 69 24.51 19.50 -2.80
N SER A 70 24.87 20.78 -2.83
CA SER A 70 23.95 21.89 -2.55
C SER A 70 22.72 21.84 -3.48
N GLY A 71 21.52 21.90 -2.89
CA GLY A 71 20.24 21.82 -3.61
C GLY A 71 19.76 20.41 -3.99
N LYS A 72 20.47 19.34 -3.59
CA LYS A 72 20.07 17.94 -3.84
C LYS A 72 19.39 17.33 -2.60
N ASN A 73 18.47 16.38 -2.81
CA ASN A 73 17.86 15.62 -1.71
C ASN A 73 18.85 14.55 -1.21
N VAL A 74 19.61 14.90 -0.15
CA VAL A 74 20.59 14.03 0.50
C VAL A 74 20.00 13.50 1.81
N ILE A 75 20.09 12.18 1.99
CA ILE A 75 19.71 11.45 3.20
C ILE A 75 20.95 10.72 3.71
N LEU A 76 21.28 10.88 4.99
CA LEU A 76 22.44 10.26 5.61
C LEU A 76 22.12 8.83 6.06
N LEU A 77 23.05 7.90 5.81
CA LEU A 77 23.04 6.53 6.33
C LEU A 77 23.91 6.48 7.57
N VAL A 78 23.27 6.30 8.73
CA VAL A 78 23.93 6.29 10.04
C VAL A 78 24.09 4.87 10.57
N GLU A 79 25.23 4.59 11.21
CA GLU A 79 25.56 3.27 11.74
C GLU A 79 25.10 3.07 13.18
N GLU A 80 24.77 4.15 13.89
CA GLU A 80 24.16 4.08 15.22
C GLU A 80 22.69 4.50 15.20
N PRO A 81 21.80 3.78 15.91
CA PRO A 81 20.40 4.16 16.04
C PRO A 81 20.28 5.43 16.91
N TRP A 82 20.33 6.58 16.23
CA TRP A 82 19.88 7.90 16.66
C TRP A 82 20.82 8.70 17.60
N GLN A 83 21.29 9.85 17.09
CA GLN A 83 21.58 11.05 17.88
C GLN A 83 20.66 12.19 17.39
N GLU A 84 20.14 12.98 18.33
CA GLU A 84 19.06 13.99 18.25
C GLU A 84 19.15 15.12 17.18
N LYS A 85 19.98 15.03 16.13
CA LYS A 85 20.37 16.24 15.36
C LYS A 85 20.23 16.23 13.83
N GLN A 86 19.74 15.16 13.18
CA GLN A 86 19.61 15.16 11.72
C GLN A 86 18.19 14.78 11.25
N GLU A 87 17.46 15.75 10.69
CA GLU A 87 16.11 15.57 10.14
C GLU A 87 16.06 14.63 8.91
N LYS A 88 17.20 14.33 8.29
CA LYS A 88 17.32 13.47 7.10
C LYS A 88 18.35 12.36 7.28
N ALA A 89 18.22 11.56 8.32
CA ALA A 89 19.08 10.41 8.58
C ALA A 89 18.27 9.12 8.68
N VAL A 90 18.83 8.01 8.21
CA VAL A 90 18.23 6.68 8.27
C VAL A 90 19.24 5.64 8.72
N TYR A 91 18.84 4.80 9.67
CA TYR A 91 19.70 3.75 10.22
C TYR A 91 20.04 2.67 9.18
N LYS A 92 21.33 2.38 9.01
CA LYS A 92 21.88 1.49 7.97
C LYS A 92 21.50 0.02 8.18
N TYR A 93 21.59 -0.47 9.43
CA TYR A 93 21.49 -1.89 9.76
C TYR A 93 20.08 -2.32 10.18
N GLN A 94 19.10 -2.01 9.35
CA GLN A 94 17.72 -2.47 9.49
C GLN A 94 17.29 -3.31 8.29
N SER A 95 16.09 -3.89 8.34
CA SER A 95 15.55 -4.60 7.17
C SER A 95 15.49 -3.65 5.96
N GLY A 96 15.91 -4.12 4.78
CA GLY A 96 15.84 -3.32 3.55
C GLY A 96 14.43 -2.80 3.25
N ARG A 97 13.40 -3.49 3.76
CA ARG A 97 11.99 -3.07 3.71
C ARG A 97 11.73 -1.79 4.49
N LYS A 98 12.12 -1.78 5.78
CA LYS A 98 11.97 -0.60 6.65
C LYS A 98 12.81 0.56 6.13
N LEU A 99 14.06 0.30 5.75
CA LEU A 99 14.95 1.29 5.15
C LEU A 99 14.30 1.94 3.92
N LEU A 100 13.87 1.15 2.93
CA LEU A 100 13.23 1.71 1.73
C LEU A 100 11.93 2.45 2.05
N SER A 101 11.10 1.93 2.97
CA SER A 101 9.87 2.60 3.42
C SER A 101 10.15 3.99 4.00
N GLN A 102 11.14 4.11 4.89
CA GLN A 102 11.54 5.39 5.48
C GLN A 102 12.09 6.35 4.42
N LEU A 103 12.97 5.88 3.53
CA LEU A 103 13.52 6.66 2.44
C LEU A 103 12.43 7.24 1.52
N LEU A 104 11.51 6.39 1.08
CA LEU A 104 10.41 6.82 0.21
C LEU A 104 9.47 7.81 0.92
N SER A 105 9.25 7.64 2.23
CA SER A 105 8.48 8.60 3.01
C SER A 105 9.15 9.98 2.99
N LEU A 106 10.44 10.07 3.31
CA LEU A 106 11.20 11.33 3.26
C LEU A 106 11.15 11.96 1.87
N CYS A 107 11.29 11.14 0.82
CA CYS A 107 11.18 11.61 -0.57
C CYS A 107 9.81 12.16 -0.94
N ALA A 108 8.74 11.65 -0.33
CA ALA A 108 7.37 12.11 -0.57
C ALA A 108 7.07 13.41 0.18
N GLU A 109 7.72 13.66 1.32
CA GLU A 109 7.56 14.90 2.09
C GLU A 109 8.22 16.11 1.40
N GLU A 110 9.31 15.88 0.66
CA GLU A 110 10.09 16.93 -0.02
C GLU A 110 9.70 17.17 -1.48
N ALA A 111 8.87 16.30 -2.04
CA ALA A 111 8.47 16.45 -3.43
C ALA A 111 7.56 17.66 -3.61
N GLU A 112 7.93 18.56 -4.54
CA GLU A 112 7.03 19.59 -5.04
C GLU A 112 5.82 18.96 -5.73
N GLU A 113 4.76 19.75 -5.97
CA GLU A 113 3.55 19.32 -6.68
C GLU A 113 3.83 18.92 -8.14
N GLU A 114 4.41 17.74 -8.34
CA GLU A 114 4.48 17.11 -9.65
C GLU A 114 3.11 16.49 -9.95
N LYS A 115 2.36 17.06 -10.89
CA LYS A 115 1.15 16.42 -11.43
C LYS A 115 1.54 15.13 -12.12
N GLN A 116 1.37 14.00 -11.45
CA GLN A 116 1.75 12.70 -12.00
C GLN A 116 0.69 12.16 -12.97
N VAL A 117 1.18 11.55 -14.04
CA VAL A 117 0.39 10.93 -15.10
C VAL A 117 -0.10 9.57 -14.61
N ALA A 118 -1.34 9.20 -14.96
CA ALA A 118 -1.90 7.90 -14.62
C ALA A 118 -0.91 6.77 -14.95
N LEU A 119 -0.62 5.91 -13.95
CA LEU A 119 0.37 4.83 -14.09
C LEU A 119 -0.12 3.69 -15.01
N ARG A 120 -1.33 3.81 -15.57
CA ARG A 120 -2.00 2.77 -16.33
C ARG A 120 -3.08 3.34 -17.27
N PRO A 121 -3.35 2.65 -18.39
CA PRO A 121 -4.41 3.03 -19.33
C PRO A 121 -5.79 2.50 -18.92
N GLU A 122 -5.86 1.39 -18.17
CA GLU A 122 -7.11 0.75 -17.76
C GLU A 122 -7.52 1.16 -16.34
N ARG A 123 -8.83 1.27 -16.13
CA ARG A 123 -9.46 1.57 -14.84
C ARG A 123 -9.18 0.45 -13.82
N MET A 124 -9.02 0.83 -12.55
CA MET A 124 -8.97 -0.12 -11.43
C MET A 124 -10.29 -0.83 -11.27
N LYS A 125 -10.23 -2.13 -11.00
CA LYS A 125 -11.39 -2.89 -10.55
C LYS A 125 -11.32 -3.04 -9.04
N CYS A 126 -12.43 -2.76 -8.36
CA CYS A 126 -12.62 -2.85 -6.94
C CYS A 126 -13.50 -4.05 -6.58
N ILE A 127 -13.03 -4.87 -5.64
CA ILE A 127 -13.76 -6.02 -5.10
C ILE A 127 -13.95 -5.76 -3.61
N ALA A 128 -15.19 -5.84 -3.12
CA ALA A 128 -15.46 -5.85 -1.69
C ALA A 128 -15.65 -7.28 -1.19
N VAL A 129 -15.07 -7.62 -0.05
CA VAL A 129 -15.40 -8.81 0.72
C VAL A 129 -16.11 -8.38 1.99
N TYR A 130 -17.43 -8.36 1.95
CA TYR A 130 -18.25 -7.80 3.03
C TYR A 130 -19.37 -8.75 3.43
N SER A 131 -19.70 -8.75 4.72
CA SER A 131 -20.87 -9.45 5.25
C SER A 131 -21.30 -8.83 6.57
N PRO A 132 -22.62 -8.62 6.79
CA PRO A 132 -23.15 -8.20 8.09
C PRO A 132 -23.02 -9.30 9.16
N VAL A 133 -22.63 -10.51 8.76
CA VAL A 133 -22.39 -11.65 9.64
C VAL A 133 -20.94 -11.66 10.12
N GLY A 134 -20.75 -11.78 11.43
CA GLY A 134 -19.43 -11.94 12.03
C GLY A 134 -18.90 -13.37 11.93
N ARG A 135 -17.57 -13.53 11.97
CA ARG A 135 -16.89 -14.85 11.99
C ARG A 135 -17.35 -15.81 10.88
N CYS A 136 -17.62 -15.28 9.69
CA CYS A 136 -17.97 -16.03 8.49
C CYS A 136 -16.79 -16.28 7.53
N GLY A 137 -15.60 -15.80 7.85
CA GLY A 137 -14.39 -15.99 7.03
C GLY A 137 -14.12 -14.87 6.02
N LYS A 138 -14.60 -13.64 6.25
CA LYS A 138 -14.35 -12.47 5.38
C LYS A 138 -12.87 -12.24 5.10
N THR A 139 -12.10 -11.94 6.13
CA THR A 139 -10.67 -11.64 6.01
C THR A 139 -9.89 -12.81 5.44
N ASP A 140 -10.17 -14.05 5.88
CA ASP A 140 -9.53 -15.26 5.34
C ASP A 140 -9.79 -15.39 3.83
N PHE A 141 -11.04 -15.19 3.39
CA PHE A 141 -11.40 -15.21 1.98
C PHE A 141 -10.75 -14.05 1.20
N ALA A 142 -10.78 -12.83 1.74
CA ALA A 142 -10.21 -11.65 1.10
C ALA A 142 -8.70 -11.78 0.87
N VAL A 143 -7.96 -12.23 1.90
CA VAL A 143 -6.52 -12.49 1.81
C VAL A 143 -6.22 -13.63 0.84
N THR A 144 -7.01 -14.71 0.86
CA THR A 144 -6.82 -15.85 -0.04
C THR A 144 -7.08 -15.47 -1.50
N LEU A 145 -8.17 -14.76 -1.76
CA LEU A 145 -8.50 -14.20 -3.07
C LEU A 145 -7.38 -13.26 -3.56
N GLY A 146 -6.90 -12.37 -2.71
CA GLY A 146 -5.80 -11.47 -3.03
C GLY A 146 -4.52 -12.20 -3.40
N LYS A 147 -4.15 -13.26 -2.67
CA LYS A 147 -3.00 -14.10 -2.99
C LYS A 147 -3.14 -14.77 -4.36
N GLU A 148 -4.31 -15.33 -4.67
CA GLU A 148 -4.56 -15.94 -5.98
C GLU A 148 -4.49 -14.91 -7.13
N LEU A 149 -5.14 -13.76 -6.98
CA LEU A 149 -5.12 -12.67 -7.97
C LEU A 149 -3.71 -12.09 -8.17
N SER A 150 -2.94 -11.92 -7.09
CA SER A 150 -1.59 -11.35 -7.12
C SER A 150 -0.58 -12.17 -7.94
N ARG A 151 -0.90 -13.41 -8.30
CA ARG A 151 -0.07 -14.24 -9.19
C ARG A 151 -0.03 -13.72 -10.63
N LYS A 152 -1.09 -13.02 -11.08
CA LYS A 152 -1.25 -12.59 -12.48
C LYS A 152 -1.54 -11.11 -12.62
N LYS A 153 -2.17 -10.50 -11.62
CA LYS A 153 -2.64 -9.13 -11.62
C LYS A 153 -1.99 -8.36 -10.49
N ARG A 154 -1.59 -7.11 -10.74
CA ARG A 154 -1.12 -6.22 -9.67
C ARG A 154 -2.28 -5.94 -8.72
N THR A 155 -2.27 -6.57 -7.55
CA THR A 155 -3.39 -6.58 -6.61
C THR A 155 -2.99 -5.92 -5.31
N LEU A 156 -3.80 -4.94 -4.86
CA LEU A 156 -3.68 -4.29 -3.56
C LEU A 156 -4.82 -4.74 -2.64
N TYR A 157 -4.50 -5.04 -1.39
CA TYR A 157 -5.48 -5.39 -0.37
C TYR A 157 -5.52 -4.32 0.73
N LEU A 158 -6.72 -3.88 1.10
CA LEU A 158 -6.98 -2.99 2.23
C LEU A 158 -7.90 -3.68 3.23
N ASN A 159 -7.39 -3.93 4.43
CA ASN A 159 -8.23 -4.25 5.58
C ASN A 159 -8.68 -2.94 6.21
N LEU A 160 -10.00 -2.76 6.32
CA LEU A 160 -10.61 -1.59 6.93
C LEU A 160 -11.41 -1.98 8.16
N GLU A 161 -11.02 -3.06 8.84
CA GLU A 161 -11.59 -3.46 10.12
C GLU A 161 -11.00 -2.60 11.25
N ALA A 162 -11.84 -2.22 12.21
CA ALA A 162 -11.37 -1.43 13.35
C ALA A 162 -10.36 -2.23 14.20
N CYS A 163 -10.47 -3.56 14.25
CA CYS A 163 -9.59 -4.45 15.02
C CYS A 163 -9.10 -5.62 14.16
N SER A 164 -8.07 -5.37 13.35
CA SER A 164 -7.60 -6.31 12.33
C SER A 164 -6.70 -7.46 12.86
N GLY A 165 -5.93 -7.22 13.92
CA GLY A 165 -4.89 -8.14 14.40
C GLY A 165 -3.67 -8.28 13.47
N PHE A 166 -3.56 -7.45 12.42
CA PHE A 166 -2.52 -7.59 11.40
C PHE A 166 -1.11 -7.38 11.92
N GLU A 167 -0.91 -6.46 12.86
CA GLU A 167 0.41 -6.18 13.45
C GLU A 167 1.00 -7.42 14.13
N VAL A 168 0.15 -8.18 14.83
CA VAL A 168 0.53 -9.43 15.51
C VAL A 168 0.82 -10.55 14.51
N LEU A 169 0.03 -10.64 13.43
CA LEU A 169 0.13 -11.73 12.45
C LEU A 169 1.24 -11.54 11.42
N TYR A 170 1.47 -10.30 10.99
CA TYR A 170 2.31 -9.97 9.83
C TYR A 170 3.46 -9.00 10.16
N GLY A 171 3.57 -8.63 11.43
CA GLY A 171 4.62 -7.78 11.97
C GLY A 171 4.27 -6.29 11.93
N ASP A 172 5.00 -5.53 12.71
CA ASP A 172 4.82 -4.08 12.82
C ASP A 172 5.41 -3.31 11.62
N SER A 173 4.72 -2.24 11.25
CA SER A 173 5.08 -1.28 10.21
C SER A 173 4.91 0.12 10.76
N GLU A 174 5.96 0.94 10.67
CA GLU A 174 5.95 2.33 11.14
C GLU A 174 4.93 3.21 10.40
N GLN A 175 4.58 2.83 9.16
CA GLN A 175 3.56 3.50 8.37
C GLN A 175 2.39 2.56 8.09
N THR A 176 1.19 3.12 8.17
CA THR A 176 -0.09 2.45 8.02
C THR A 176 -1.03 3.27 7.12
N LEU A 177 -2.26 2.80 6.98
CA LEU A 177 -3.31 3.48 6.21
C LEU A 177 -3.65 4.86 6.79
N SER A 178 -3.50 5.06 8.10
CA SER A 178 -3.73 6.38 8.72
C SER A 178 -2.72 7.42 8.22
N GLU A 179 -1.43 7.08 8.15
CA GLU A 179 -0.40 7.98 7.62
C GLU A 179 -0.60 8.28 6.13
N LEU A 180 -1.07 7.31 5.34
CA LEU A 180 -1.38 7.53 3.93
C LEU A 180 -2.57 8.49 3.75
N LEU A 181 -3.65 8.30 4.51
CA LEU A 181 -4.82 9.18 4.49
C LEU A 181 -4.46 10.59 4.95
N TYR A 182 -3.68 10.71 6.02
CA TYR A 182 -3.18 11.99 6.50
C TYR A 182 -2.38 12.72 5.42
N TYR A 183 -1.45 12.04 4.75
CA TYR A 183 -0.67 12.62 3.65
C TYR A 183 -1.57 13.07 2.49
N LEU A 184 -2.55 12.25 2.10
CA LEU A 184 -3.52 12.57 1.06
C LEU A 184 -4.35 13.82 1.41
N ASN A 185 -4.68 14.02 2.68
CA ASN A 185 -5.45 15.16 3.15
C ASN A 185 -4.65 16.47 3.23
N GLN A 186 -3.33 16.39 3.33
CA GLN A 186 -2.46 17.56 3.20
C GLN A 186 -2.39 18.09 1.76
N GLY A 187 -2.86 17.34 0.76
CA GLY A 187 -2.83 17.76 -0.64
C GLY A 187 -1.44 17.74 -1.27
N LYS A 188 -0.48 17.01 -0.68
CA LYS A 188 0.88 16.87 -1.20
C LYS A 188 0.93 16.08 -2.51
N GLY A 189 1.79 16.49 -3.43
CA GLY A 189 1.78 16.00 -4.82
C GLY A 189 2.45 14.65 -5.10
N ALA A 190 3.08 14.00 -4.13
CA ALA A 190 3.81 12.74 -4.35
C ALA A 190 3.11 11.51 -3.77
N PHE A 191 1.79 11.42 -3.95
CA PHE A 191 1.00 10.29 -3.47
C PHE A 191 1.52 8.93 -3.93
N PRO A 192 1.95 8.70 -5.20
CA PRO A 192 2.49 7.39 -5.60
C PRO A 192 3.77 7.01 -4.86
N VAL A 193 4.61 8.00 -4.51
CA VAL A 193 5.83 7.75 -3.73
C VAL A 193 5.45 7.41 -2.28
N LYS A 194 4.50 8.16 -1.69
CA LYS A 194 3.98 7.86 -0.36
C LYS A 194 3.26 6.50 -0.30
N LEU A 195 2.52 6.14 -1.34
CA LEU A 195 1.88 4.84 -1.43
C LEU A 195 2.93 3.73 -1.34
N GLU A 196 3.98 3.79 -2.15
CA GLU A 196 5.06 2.79 -2.10
C GLU A 196 5.81 2.76 -0.77
N SER A 197 5.82 3.86 0.00
CA SER A 197 6.43 3.88 1.33
C SER A 197 5.61 3.10 2.36
N VAL A 198 4.30 2.98 2.18
CA VAL A 198 3.41 2.27 3.13
C VAL A 198 3.13 0.81 2.76
N ILE A 199 3.41 0.41 1.51
CA ILE A 199 3.13 -0.95 1.03
C ILE A 199 3.94 -2.01 1.80
N GLN A 200 3.22 -3.00 2.30
CA GLN A 200 3.75 -4.25 2.85
C GLN A 200 3.34 -5.45 1.99
N ARG A 201 3.92 -6.62 2.25
CA ARG A 201 3.71 -7.85 1.46
C ARG A 201 3.37 -9.06 2.31
N MET A 202 2.43 -9.86 1.83
CA MET A 202 2.09 -11.20 2.32
C MET A 202 2.29 -12.20 1.19
N GLY A 203 3.51 -12.70 1.03
CA GLY A 203 3.91 -13.41 -0.19
C GLY A 203 3.88 -12.45 -1.38
N ASN A 204 3.06 -12.75 -2.39
CA ASN A 204 2.90 -11.91 -3.59
C ASN A 204 1.82 -10.82 -3.45
N LEU A 205 0.97 -10.90 -2.43
CA LEU A 205 -0.07 -9.91 -2.19
C LEU A 205 0.52 -8.66 -1.53
N GLU A 206 0.31 -7.50 -2.14
CA GLU A 206 0.63 -6.21 -1.55
C GLU A 206 -0.57 -5.71 -0.73
N TYR A 207 -0.29 -5.13 0.44
CA TYR A 207 -1.31 -4.56 1.33
C TYR A 207 -0.80 -3.30 2.01
N ILE A 208 -1.72 -2.47 2.46
CA ILE A 208 -1.40 -1.37 3.38
C ILE A 208 -1.73 -1.82 4.79
N PRO A 209 -0.80 -1.70 5.76
CA PRO A 209 -1.10 -1.99 7.15
C PRO A 209 -2.33 -1.21 7.61
N PRO A 210 -3.31 -1.86 8.26
CA PRO A 210 -4.52 -1.21 8.71
C PRO A 210 -4.23 -0.23 9.86
N PHE A 211 -5.26 0.50 10.28
CA PHE A 211 -5.18 1.39 11.43
C PHE A 211 -4.72 0.65 12.69
N ARG A 212 -3.82 1.27 13.45
CA ARG A 212 -3.38 0.75 14.77
C ARG A 212 -4.41 1.00 15.86
N VAL A 213 -5.06 2.17 15.81
CA VAL A 213 -6.03 2.61 16.81
C VAL A 213 -7.44 2.50 16.24
N PRO A 214 -8.28 1.57 16.73
CA PRO A 214 -9.64 1.34 16.21
C PRO A 214 -10.49 2.61 16.14
N GLY A 215 -10.35 3.51 17.12
CA GLY A 215 -11.13 4.74 17.22
C GLY A 215 -10.80 5.80 16.17
N GLU A 216 -9.66 5.70 15.48
CA GLU A 216 -9.33 6.61 14.36
C GLU A 216 -10.11 6.22 13.11
N LEU A 217 -10.20 4.93 12.79
CA LEU A 217 -10.92 4.43 11.62
C LEU A 217 -12.40 4.84 11.65
N CYS A 218 -13.05 4.73 12.82
CA CYS A 218 -14.46 5.10 13.00
C CYS A 218 -14.73 6.61 12.82
N ARG A 219 -13.70 7.46 12.77
CA ARG A 219 -13.83 8.91 12.59
C ARG A 219 -13.60 9.35 11.15
N ILE A 220 -13.17 8.46 10.27
CA ILE A 220 -12.93 8.77 8.86
C ILE A 220 -14.28 8.84 8.13
N PRO A 221 -14.66 10.00 7.57
CA PRO A 221 -15.92 10.16 6.88
C PRO A 221 -15.90 9.46 5.51
N GLY A 222 -17.08 9.10 5.00
CA GLY A 222 -17.26 8.46 3.68
C GLY A 222 -16.52 9.15 2.52
N GLU A 223 -16.49 10.49 2.51
CA GLU A 223 -15.81 11.29 1.48
C GLU A 223 -14.29 11.08 1.46
N GLU A 224 -13.65 10.80 2.60
CA GLU A 224 -12.22 10.52 2.64
C GLU A 224 -11.89 9.14 2.04
N TRP A 225 -12.74 8.14 2.27
CA TRP A 225 -12.61 6.84 1.60
C TRP A 225 -12.76 6.99 0.10
N LYS A 226 -13.76 7.74 -0.36
CA LYS A 226 -13.96 8.04 -1.78
C LYS A 226 -12.73 8.72 -2.39
N LYS A 227 -12.18 9.74 -1.73
CA LYS A 227 -10.96 10.44 -2.16
C LYS A 227 -9.76 9.50 -2.26
N LEU A 228 -9.58 8.59 -1.29
CA LEU A 228 -8.52 7.59 -1.33
C LEU A 228 -8.69 6.65 -2.53
N LEU A 229 -9.89 6.11 -2.74
CA LEU A 229 -10.18 5.20 -3.85
C LEU A 229 -9.99 5.89 -5.22
N ASP A 230 -10.43 7.14 -5.37
CA ASP A 230 -10.20 7.95 -6.58
C ASP A 230 -8.72 8.17 -6.86
N THR A 231 -7.94 8.46 -5.82
CA THR A 231 -6.49 8.70 -5.95
C THR A 231 -5.75 7.42 -6.26
N LEU A 232 -6.10 6.29 -5.62
CA LEU A 232 -5.56 4.97 -5.95
C LEU A 232 -5.89 4.57 -7.40
N GLU A 233 -7.10 4.84 -7.86
CA GLU A 233 -7.51 4.54 -9.23
C GLU A 233 -6.66 5.32 -10.24
N ARG A 234 -6.51 6.63 -10.02
CA ARG A 234 -5.79 7.55 -10.91
C ARG A 234 -4.27 7.37 -10.86
N GLU A 235 -3.69 7.17 -9.69
CA GLU A 235 -2.26 7.38 -9.46
C GLU A 235 -1.49 6.11 -9.07
N SER A 236 -2.18 4.98 -8.81
CA SER A 236 -1.51 3.71 -8.50
C SER A 236 -1.34 2.79 -9.71
N ARG A 237 -0.45 1.80 -9.57
CA ARG A 237 -0.21 0.75 -10.58
C ARG A 237 -1.18 -0.44 -10.49
N TYR A 238 -2.01 -0.51 -9.46
CA TYR A 238 -2.75 -1.74 -9.11
C TYR A 238 -3.96 -1.95 -10.01
N GLU A 239 -4.02 -3.08 -10.71
CA GLU A 239 -5.14 -3.46 -11.55
C GLU A 239 -6.39 -3.78 -10.72
N ILE A 240 -6.21 -4.43 -9.57
CA ILE A 240 -7.30 -4.86 -8.68
C ILE A 240 -7.06 -4.31 -7.27
N LEU A 241 -8.11 -3.76 -6.68
CA LEU A 241 -8.19 -3.37 -5.28
C LEU A 241 -9.19 -4.28 -4.56
N ILE A 242 -8.76 -4.92 -3.48
CA ILE A 242 -9.63 -5.71 -2.59
C ILE A 242 -9.85 -4.92 -1.32
N LEU A 243 -11.11 -4.74 -0.95
CA LEU A 243 -11.56 -4.07 0.26
C LEU A 243 -12.15 -5.12 1.21
N ASP A 244 -11.67 -5.16 2.45
CA ASP A 244 -12.25 -5.94 3.56
C ASP A 244 -12.81 -4.94 4.59
N PRO A 245 -14.02 -4.39 4.37
CA PRO A 245 -14.56 -3.31 5.18
C PRO A 245 -15.25 -3.80 6.47
N ASP A 246 -15.13 -2.98 7.52
CA ASP A 246 -15.92 -3.13 8.75
C ASP A 246 -17.40 -2.77 8.51
N CYS A 247 -18.31 -3.36 9.29
CA CYS A 247 -19.73 -3.02 9.23
C CYS A 247 -20.05 -1.65 9.84
N ALA A 248 -19.16 -1.10 10.67
CA ALA A 248 -19.35 0.19 11.33
C ALA A 248 -18.71 1.38 10.59
N MET A 249 -18.17 1.15 9.39
CA MET A 249 -17.55 2.19 8.57
C MET A 249 -18.59 3.18 8.00
N ASP A 250 -18.27 4.47 8.08
CA ASP A 250 -19.04 5.52 7.38
C ASP A 250 -18.80 5.46 5.86
N GLY A 251 -19.86 5.60 5.07
CA GLY A 251 -19.80 5.48 3.60
C GLY A 251 -19.71 4.05 3.07
N LEU A 252 -19.98 3.04 3.90
CA LEU A 252 -19.93 1.63 3.48
C LEU A 252 -20.87 1.32 2.28
N PRO A 253 -22.15 1.72 2.26
CA PRO A 253 -23.03 1.44 1.11
C PRO A 253 -22.51 2.02 -0.21
N GLU A 254 -22.00 3.25 -0.19
CA GLU A 254 -21.42 3.94 -1.35
C GLU A 254 -20.12 3.28 -1.81
N LEU A 255 -19.30 2.79 -0.87
CA LEU A 255 -18.11 2.00 -1.16
C LEU A 255 -18.49 0.69 -1.88
N LEU A 256 -19.53 -0.01 -1.41
CA LEU A 256 -20.03 -1.24 -2.04
C LEU A 256 -20.60 -0.98 -3.44
N GLU A 257 -21.31 0.14 -3.65
CA GLU A 257 -21.83 0.54 -4.97
C GLU A 257 -20.72 0.71 -6.02
N ARG A 258 -19.57 1.25 -5.59
CA ARG A 258 -18.41 1.46 -6.47
C ARG A 258 -17.76 0.15 -6.90
N CYS A 259 -17.94 -0.94 -6.16
CA CYS A 259 -17.32 -2.23 -6.46
C CYS A 259 -17.96 -2.92 -7.66
N GLU A 260 -17.12 -3.56 -8.47
CA GLU A 260 -17.56 -4.41 -9.57
C GLU A 260 -18.07 -5.78 -9.08
N ALA A 261 -17.68 -6.21 -7.87
CA ALA A 261 -18.28 -7.36 -7.19
C ALA A 261 -18.23 -7.21 -5.67
N VAL A 262 -19.25 -7.79 -5.01
CA VAL A 262 -19.30 -7.94 -3.55
C VAL A 262 -19.34 -9.44 -3.23
N TYR A 263 -18.27 -9.96 -2.65
CA TYR A 263 -18.22 -11.33 -2.17
C TYR A 263 -18.64 -11.38 -0.71
N MET A 264 -19.72 -12.12 -0.43
CA MET A 264 -20.34 -12.16 0.89
C MET A 264 -20.25 -13.55 1.52
N PRO A 265 -19.24 -13.82 2.36
CA PRO A 265 -19.25 -14.98 3.22
C PRO A 265 -20.42 -14.91 4.22
N VAL A 266 -21.21 -15.98 4.32
CA VAL A 266 -22.42 -16.06 5.14
C VAL A 266 -22.42 -17.29 6.05
N LYS A 267 -23.39 -17.34 6.97
CA LYS A 267 -23.77 -18.53 7.73
C LYS A 267 -25.25 -18.84 7.45
N GLU A 268 -25.64 -20.10 7.61
CA GLU A 268 -27.00 -20.57 7.27
C GLU A 268 -28.02 -20.44 8.42
N ASP A 269 -27.56 -20.06 9.61
CA ASP A 269 -28.41 -19.94 10.79
C ASP A 269 -29.42 -18.77 10.68
N GLU A 270 -30.48 -18.83 11.48
CA GLU A 270 -31.57 -17.85 11.44
C GLU A 270 -31.10 -16.42 11.76
N ARG A 271 -30.11 -16.26 12.65
CA ARG A 271 -29.60 -14.93 13.02
C ARG A 271 -28.81 -14.33 11.87
N ALA A 272 -28.00 -15.14 11.17
CA ALA A 272 -27.31 -14.71 9.97
C ALA A 272 -28.30 -14.27 8.88
N LYS A 273 -29.35 -15.06 8.62
CA LYS A 273 -30.41 -14.70 7.66
C LYS A 273 -31.12 -13.39 8.03
N ALA A 274 -31.43 -13.19 9.31
CA ALA A 274 -32.06 -11.96 9.79
C ALA A 274 -31.14 -10.73 9.57
N LYS A 275 -29.84 -10.85 9.83
CA LYS A 275 -28.87 -9.77 9.59
C LYS A 275 -28.71 -9.43 8.11
N ILE A 276 -28.69 -10.45 7.25
CA ILE A 276 -28.63 -10.25 5.80
C ILE A 276 -29.89 -9.52 5.32
N ARG A 277 -31.06 -9.93 5.79
CA ARG A 277 -32.31 -9.24 5.46
C ARG A 277 -32.30 -7.78 5.89
N GLN A 278 -31.83 -7.48 7.11
CA GLN A 278 -31.70 -6.10 7.58
C GLN A 278 -30.75 -5.26 6.69
N TYR A 279 -29.64 -5.86 6.24
CA TYR A 279 -28.73 -5.24 5.29
C TYR A 279 -29.41 -4.98 3.93
N GLU A 280 -30.14 -5.95 3.39
CA GLU A 280 -30.88 -5.79 2.12
C GLU A 280 -31.92 -4.66 2.21
N GLU A 281 -32.71 -4.63 3.30
CA GLU A 281 -33.69 -3.57 3.56
C GLU A 281 -33.01 -2.19 3.70
N THR A 282 -31.78 -2.15 4.24
CA THR A 282 -31.00 -0.90 4.35
C THR A 282 -30.54 -0.42 2.97
N LEU A 283 -30.06 -1.30 2.09
CA LEU A 283 -29.69 -0.93 0.73
C LEU A 283 -30.89 -0.41 -0.06
N GLU A 284 -32.04 -1.07 0.05
CA GLU A 284 -33.29 -0.65 -0.60
C GLU A 284 -33.73 0.74 -0.10
N ALA A 285 -33.63 1.00 1.21
CA ALA A 285 -33.97 2.31 1.78
C ALA A 285 -33.04 3.44 1.30
N LEU A 286 -31.81 3.11 0.90
CA LEU A 286 -30.82 4.05 0.36
C LEU A 286 -30.86 4.16 -1.17
N GLY A 287 -31.69 3.37 -1.87
CA GLY A 287 -31.73 3.30 -3.33
C GLY A 287 -30.48 2.66 -3.95
N LEU A 288 -29.88 1.71 -3.23
CA LEU A 288 -28.65 1.00 -3.59
C LEU A 288 -28.87 -0.50 -3.83
N GLU A 289 -30.10 -0.91 -4.18
CA GLU A 289 -30.46 -2.31 -4.44
C GLU A 289 -29.63 -2.97 -5.57
N GLN A 290 -29.09 -2.19 -6.51
CA GLN A 290 -28.21 -2.62 -7.60
C GLN A 290 -26.92 -3.31 -7.10
N VAL A 291 -26.48 -3.02 -5.87
CA VAL A 291 -25.33 -3.71 -5.26
C VAL A 291 -25.56 -5.22 -5.24
N ARG A 292 -26.81 -5.65 -5.06
CA ARG A 292 -27.21 -7.06 -4.98
C ARG A 292 -27.02 -7.81 -6.29
N GLU A 293 -27.05 -7.12 -7.43
CA GLU A 293 -26.82 -7.75 -8.75
C GLU A 293 -25.38 -8.23 -8.91
N ARG A 294 -24.45 -7.66 -8.14
CA ARG A 294 -23.01 -7.98 -8.16
C ARG A 294 -22.57 -8.73 -6.91
N GLU A 295 -23.53 -9.14 -6.07
CA GLU A 295 -23.28 -9.86 -4.83
C GLU A 295 -23.25 -11.37 -5.07
N GLU A 296 -22.21 -12.04 -4.61
CA GLU A 296 -22.11 -13.50 -4.63
C GLU A 296 -21.86 -14.02 -3.20
N ARG A 297 -22.77 -14.88 -2.72
CA ARG A 297 -22.76 -15.40 -1.35
C ARG A 297 -22.05 -16.74 -1.26
N PHE A 298 -21.25 -16.92 -0.21
CA PHE A 298 -20.53 -18.16 0.05
C PHE A 298 -20.75 -18.64 1.47
N CYS A 299 -21.11 -19.91 1.65
CA CYS A 299 -21.12 -20.55 2.96
C CYS A 299 -20.00 -21.57 3.03
N PHE A 300 -18.91 -21.23 3.70
CA PHE A 300 -17.75 -22.11 3.86
C PHE A 300 -17.92 -23.05 5.06
N LYS A 301 -17.83 -24.37 4.81
CA LYS A 301 -17.81 -25.43 5.83
C LYS A 301 -16.39 -25.82 6.21
N SER A 302 -15.43 -25.60 5.32
CA SER A 302 -14.00 -25.84 5.55
C SER A 302 -13.15 -24.75 4.90
N TYR A 303 -11.86 -24.71 5.27
CA TYR A 303 -10.90 -23.82 4.63
C TYR A 303 -10.60 -24.23 3.18
N GLU A 304 -10.69 -25.52 2.84
CA GLU A 304 -10.50 -26.02 1.46
C GLU A 304 -11.59 -25.53 0.51
N GLU A 305 -12.84 -25.44 0.98
CA GLU A 305 -13.95 -24.83 0.23
C GLU A 305 -13.70 -23.35 -0.03
N LEU A 306 -13.18 -22.63 0.98
CA LEU A 306 -12.82 -21.21 0.88
C LEU A 306 -11.71 -20.99 -0.16
N GLU A 307 -10.64 -21.78 -0.11
CA GLU A 307 -9.55 -21.71 -1.09
C GLU A 307 -10.03 -22.01 -2.52
N THR A 308 -10.89 -23.02 -2.67
CA THR A 308 -11.45 -23.39 -3.98
C THR A 308 -12.30 -22.26 -4.54
N ALA A 309 -13.17 -21.67 -3.71
CA ALA A 309 -13.98 -20.52 -4.10
C ALA A 309 -13.12 -19.31 -4.48
N ALA A 310 -12.07 -19.01 -3.70
CA ALA A 310 -11.15 -17.91 -3.98
C ALA A 310 -10.43 -18.09 -5.32
N ARG A 311 -9.98 -19.32 -5.62
CA ARG A 311 -9.34 -19.65 -6.91
C ARG A 311 -10.30 -19.49 -8.09
N ASN A 312 -11.53 -19.97 -7.95
CA ASN A 312 -12.56 -19.83 -9.00
C ASN A 312 -12.90 -18.35 -9.25
N CYS A 313 -13.06 -17.57 -8.18
CA CYS A 313 -13.27 -16.13 -8.29
C CYS A 313 -12.08 -15.47 -9.01
N ALA A 314 -10.85 -15.76 -8.58
CA ALA A 314 -9.64 -15.22 -9.19
C ALA A 314 -9.52 -15.55 -10.69
N GLY A 315 -9.88 -16.77 -11.10
CA GLY A 315 -9.93 -17.20 -12.50
C GLY A 315 -10.83 -16.28 -13.35
N ARG A 316 -12.04 -15.97 -12.87
CA ARG A 316 -12.98 -15.05 -13.58
C ARG A 316 -12.39 -13.65 -13.79
N TRP A 317 -11.65 -13.10 -12.82
CA TRP A 317 -10.98 -11.80 -12.96
C TRP A 317 -9.74 -11.84 -13.85
N CYS A 318 -9.12 -13.01 -13.98
CA CYS A 318 -7.97 -13.22 -14.85
C CYS A 318 -8.36 -13.60 -16.30
N GLY A 319 -9.66 -13.85 -16.56
CA GLY A 319 -10.17 -14.25 -17.87
C GLY A 319 -10.02 -15.74 -18.18
N GLU A 320 -10.10 -16.60 -17.15
CA GLU A 320 -9.98 -18.06 -17.25
C GLU A 320 -11.31 -18.80 -17.17
#